data_AF-A0AAW4WXK5-F1
#
_entry.id   AF-A0AAW4WXK5-F1
#
_cell.length_a   1.000
_cell.length_b   1.000
_cell.length_c   1.000
_cell.angle_alpha   90.00
_cell.angle_beta   90.00
_cell.angle_gamma   90.00
#
_symmetry.space_group_name_H-M   'P 1'
#
loop_
_entity.id
_entity.type
_entity.pdbx_description
1 polymer ?
#
loop_
_entity_poly.entity_id
_entity_poly.type
_entity_poly.pdbx_seq_one_letter_code
_entity_poly.pdbx_strand_id
1 'polypeptide(L)' 'LPTIALLLISFASYTRYSRAGMLEVLNQDFIRTARAKGLPERTVVVRHAFRNMLIPITTLVAFDVGALLGGAIITEKVF' A
#
# COMPACT_ATOMS: atom_id res chain seq x y z
N LEU A 1 24.83 -1.43 7.36
CA LEU A 1 24.74 -0.01 6.94
C LEU A 1 24.11 0.16 5.55
N PRO A 2 24.60 -0.45 4.44
CA PRO A 2 24.02 -0.23 3.11
C PRO A 2 22.60 -0.82 2.96
N THR A 3 22.34 -1.99 3.54
CA THR A 3 21.00 -2.64 3.53
C THR A 3 19.95 -1.82 4.30
N ILE A 4 20.33 -1.21 5.42
CA ILE A 4 19.45 -0.36 6.23
C ILE A 4 19.14 0.95 5.49
N ALA A 5 20.13 1.55 4.83
CA ALA A 5 19.92 2.75 4.02
C ALA A 5 18.97 2.48 2.84
N LEU A 6 19.14 1.36 2.13
CA LEU A 6 18.22 0.92 1.08
C LEU A 6 16.80 0.65 1.62
N LEU A 7 16.69 -0.02 2.77
CA LEU A 7 15.41 -0.27 3.42
C LEU A 7 14.68 1.04 3.77
N LEU A 8 15.38 2.03 4.33
CA LEU A 8 14.79 3.32 4.69
C LEU A 8 14.25 4.09 3.48
N ILE A 9 14.98 4.10 2.37
CA ILE A 9 14.56 4.77 1.13
C ILE A 9 13.32 4.08 0.55
N SER A 10 13.33 2.75 0.45
CA SER A 10 12.17 2.00 -0.04
C SER A 10 10.96 2.19 0.88
N PHE A 11 11.15 2.17 2.19
CA PHE A 11 10.09 2.36 3.17
C PHE A 11 9.44 3.76 3.08
N ALA A 12 10.25 4.81 2.82
CA ALA A 12 9.73 6.16 2.61
C ALA A 12 8.78 6.22 1.40
N SER A 13 9.13 5.55 0.30
CA SER A 13 8.27 5.46 -0.90
C SER A 13 6.94 4.76 -0.59
N TYR A 14 6.97 3.58 0.05
CA TYR A 14 5.74 2.89 0.45
C TYR A 14 4.87 3.72 1.39
N THR A 15 5.47 4.45 2.32
CA THR A 15 4.73 5.32 3.25
C THR A 15 4.03 6.46 2.50
N ARG A 16 4.69 7.04 1.49
CA ARG A 16 4.10 8.08 0.63
C ARG A 16 2.94 7.54 -0.20
N TYR A 17 3.09 6.37 -0.83
CA TYR A 17 2.00 5.71 -1.56
C TYR A 17 0.83 5.39 -0.64
N SER A 18 1.14 4.88 0.55
CA SER A 18 0.15 4.54 1.55
C SER A 18 -0.67 5.77 1.97
N ARG A 19 0.00 6.88 2.27
CA ARG A 19 -0.66 8.15 2.61
C ARG A 19 -1.51 8.70 1.47
N ALA A 20 -1.04 8.62 0.22
CA ALA A 20 -1.79 9.08 -0.94
C ALA A 20 -3.09 8.27 -1.13
N GLY A 21 -3.00 6.93 -1.08
CA GLY A 21 -4.18 6.07 -1.20
C GLY A 21 -5.17 6.26 -0.04
N MET A 22 -4.68 6.46 1.18
CA MET A 22 -5.55 6.79 2.32
C MET A 22 -6.30 8.11 2.11
N LEU A 23 -5.65 9.15 1.58
CA LEU A 23 -6.31 10.43 1.29
C LEU A 23 -7.41 10.28 0.23
N GLU A 24 -7.19 9.47 -0.79
CA GLU A 24 -8.19 9.19 -1.82
C GLU A 24 -9.40 8.46 -1.23
N VAL A 25 -9.17 7.38 -0.47
CA VAL A 25 -10.25 6.59 0.13
C VAL A 25 -11.03 7.39 1.17
N LEU A 26 -10.35 8.21 1.99
CA LEU A 26 -11.02 9.06 2.99
C LEU A 26 -11.97 10.10 2.38
N ASN A 27 -11.80 10.44 1.09
CA ASN A 27 -12.69 11.34 0.37
C ASN A 27 -13.90 10.64 -0.27
N GLN A 28 -14.01 9.32 -0.17
CA GLN A 28 -15.11 8.56 -0.76
C GLN A 28 -16.40 8.63 0.07
N ASP A 29 -17.55 8.53 -0.60
CA ASP A 29 -18.86 8.76 0.03
C ASP A 29 -19.24 7.69 1.07
N PHE A 30 -18.73 6.47 0.96
CA PHE A 30 -18.97 5.46 2.01
C PHE A 30 -18.28 5.80 3.34
N ILE A 31 -17.16 6.55 3.31
CA ILE A 31 -16.50 7.05 4.52
C ILE A 31 -17.35 8.16 5.15
N ARG A 32 -17.88 9.08 4.34
CA ARG A 32 -18.82 10.10 4.81
C ARG A 32 -20.06 9.48 5.43
N THR A 33 -20.59 8.43 4.80
CA THR A 33 -21.73 7.65 5.32
C THR A 33 -21.39 6.94 6.63
N ALA A 34 -20.19 6.35 6.74
CA ALA A 34 -19.73 5.70 7.97
C ALA A 34 -19.61 6.69 9.13
N ARG A 35 -19.11 7.91 8.87
CA ARG A 35 -19.08 9.01 9.86
C ARG A 35 -20.48 9.49 10.22
N ALA A 36 -21.37 9.64 9.24
CA ALA A 36 -22.77 10.05 9.48
C ALA A 36 -23.55 9.02 10.32
N LYS A 37 -23.18 7.74 10.24
CA LYS A 37 -23.71 6.67 11.11
C LYS A 37 -23.19 6.72 12.55
N GLY A 38 -22.29 7.64 12.89
CA GLY A 38 -21.72 7.78 14.23
C GLY A 38 -20.67 6.73 14.59
N LEU A 39 -20.08 6.04 13.60
CA LEU A 39 -18.98 5.10 13.87
C LEU A 39 -17.76 5.84 14.43
N PRO A 40 -17.03 5.25 15.40
CA PRO A 40 -15.83 5.88 15.93
C PRO A 40 -14.77 6.02 14.84
N GLU A 41 -14.06 7.14 14.83
CA GLU A 41 -13.08 7.49 13.77
C GLU A 41 -12.01 6.40 13.60
N ARG A 42 -11.61 5.73 14.70
CA ARG A 42 -10.67 4.59 14.63
C ARG A 42 -11.20 3.43 13.78
N THR A 43 -12.50 3.13 13.86
CA THR A 43 -13.15 2.11 13.02
C THR A 43 -13.24 2.58 11.57
N VAL A 44 -13.58 3.85 11.34
CA VAL A 44 -13.61 4.45 10.00
C VAL A 44 -12.24 4.34 9.32
N VAL A 45 -11.17 4.71 10.02
CA VAL A 45 -9.81 4.69 9.47
C VAL A 45 -9.30 3.26 9.29
N VAL A 46 -9.36 2.40 10.31
CA VAL A 46 -8.70 1.08 10.27
C VAL A 46 -9.53 0.05 9.48
N ARG A 47 -10.86 0.05 9.64
CA ARG A 47 -11.72 -0.98 9.03
C ARG A 47 -12.26 -0.58 7.67
N HIS A 48 -12.54 0.71 7.45
CA HIS A 48 -13.13 1.17 6.19
C HIS A 48 -12.06 1.77 5.26
N ALA A 49 -11.28 2.75 5.72
CA ALA A 49 -10.33 3.42 4.84
C ALA A 49 -9.10 2.53 4.52
N PHE A 50 -8.42 2.02 5.54
CA PHE A 50 -7.22 1.21 5.37
C PHE A 50 -7.49 -0.07 4.59
N ARG A 51 -8.56 -0.80 4.93
CA ARG A 51 -8.92 -2.04 4.21
C ARG A 51 -9.23 -1.81 2.73
N ASN A 52 -9.86 -0.69 2.36
CA ASN A 52 -10.12 -0.37 0.95
C ASN A 52 -8.88 0.13 0.24
N MET A 53 -8.02 0.88 0.92
CA MET A 53 -6.75 1.35 0.39
C MET A 53 -5.77 0.20 0.09
N LEU A 54 -5.92 -0.96 0.73
CA LEU A 54 -5.07 -2.12 0.41
C LEU A 54 -5.23 -2.61 -1.04
N ILE A 55 -6.35 -2.32 -1.71
CA ILE A 55 -6.59 -2.73 -3.10
C ILE A 55 -5.46 -2.25 -4.03
N PRO A 56 -5.17 -0.94 -4.15
CA PRO A 56 -4.05 -0.48 -4.98
C PRO A 56 -2.67 -0.95 -4.48
N ILE A 57 -2.47 -1.16 -3.17
CA ILE A 57 -1.21 -1.71 -2.65
C ILE A 57 -1.00 -3.15 -3.10
N THR A 58 -2.05 -3.98 -3.11
CA THR A 58 -1.92 -5.37 -3.57
C THR A 58 -1.49 -5.46 -5.03
N THR A 59 -1.93 -4.53 -5.88
CA THR A 59 -1.46 -4.43 -7.27
C THR A 59 0.04 -4.13 -7.34
N LEU A 60 0.52 -3.17 -6.56
CA LEU A 60 1.95 -2.84 -6.52
C LEU A 60 2.79 -4.04 -6.08
N VAL A 61 2.37 -4.71 -5.00
CA VAL A 61 3.06 -5.90 -4.48
C VAL A 61 3.06 -7.03 -5.50
N ALA A 62 1.97 -7.24 -6.24
CA ALA A 62 1.92 -8.23 -7.31
C ALA A 62 2.94 -7.93 -8.43
N PHE A 63 3.08 -6.65 -8.81
CA PHE A 63 4.13 -6.22 -9.74
C PHE A 63 5.53 -6.47 -9.19
N ASP A 64 5.80 -6.12 -7.93
CA ASP A 64 7.10 -6.34 -7.30
C ASP A 64 7.47 -7.84 -7.27
N VAL A 65 6.52 -8.70 -6.92
CA VAL A 65 6.71 -10.16 -6.93
C VAL A 65 6.96 -10.67 -8.35
N GLY A 66 6.20 -10.19 -9.34
CA GLY A 66 6.41 -10.55 -10.75
C GLY A 66 7.78 -10.14 -11.26
N ALA A 67 8.24 -8.94 -10.90
CA ALA A 67 9.56 -8.44 -11.26
C ALA A 67 10.68 -9.26 -10.60
N LEU A 68 10.53 -9.65 -9.33
CA LEU A 68 11.49 -10.49 -8.62
C LEU A 68 11.59 -11.88 -9.26
N LEU A 69 10.46 -12.51 -9.59
CA LEU A 69 10.44 -13.82 -10.25
C LEU A 69 11.03 -13.73 -11.66
N GLY A 70 10.64 -12.72 -12.44
CA GLY A 70 11.19 -12.49 -13.78
C GLY A 70 12.70 -12.23 -13.76
N GLY A 71 13.16 -11.39 -12.82
CA GLY A 71 14.58 -11.12 -12.60
C GLY A 71 15.37 -12.36 -12.17
N ALA A 72 14.82 -13.18 -11.26
CA ALA A 72 15.43 -14.43 -10.84
C ALA A 72 15.57 -15.42 -12.01
N ILE A 73 14.52 -15.61 -12.81
CA ILE A 73 14.54 -16.48 -13.99
C ILE A 73 15.58 -16.00 -15.01
N ILE A 74 15.65 -14.69 -15.28
CA ILE A 74 16.65 -14.13 -16.21
C ILE A 74 18.07 -14.36 -15.66
N THR A 75 18.27 -14.20 -14.35
CA THR A 75 19.58 -14.40 -13.71
C THR A 75 20.02 -15.86 -13.80
N GLU A 76 19.14 -16.82 -13.52
CA GLU A 76 19.42 -18.26 -13.63
C GLU A 76 19.62 -18.77 -15.06
N LYS A 77 19.25 -17.97 -16.09
CA LYS A 77 19.47 -18.31 -17.50
C LYS A 77 20.81 -17.78 -18.03
N VAL A 78 21.34 -16.74 -17.41
CA VAL A 78 22.57 -16.05 -17.84
C VAL A 78 23.81 -16.62 -17.14
N PHE A 79 23.65 -17.17 -15.93
CA PHE A 79 24.68 -17.86 -15.16
C PHE A 79 24.38 -19.36 -15.07
#